data_AF-A0A9Q8XV61-F1
#
_entry.id   AF-A0A9Q8XV61-F1
#
_cell.length_a   1.000
_cell.length_b   1.000
_cell.length_c   1.000
_cell.angle_alpha   90.00
_cell.angle_beta   90.00
_cell.angle_gamma   90.00
#
_symmetry.space_group_name_H-M   'P 1'
#
loop_
_entity.id
_entity.type
_entity.pdbx_description
1 polymer ?
#
loop_
_entity_poly.entity_id
_entity_poly.type
_entity_poly.pdbx_seq_one_letter_code
_entity_poly.pdbx_strand_id
1 'polypeptide(L)'
;MPEKTEYQASSAPTEKTKSPPFLNWGETNNQYWTKLKTVAEAATTFYQNNGNRFTLLSKGGKLYSSSNDCYITTNYLKNNGFLEQDFSEFLCDILLINGCDIANYIDIDMPSSSLNIGIFTAIKQPSGNKIMLSSSTDKIASISEEDYSRLLKQYDAYHGSVNVLSPEMEEYERILNFIRVYEGNYDKYYVRDIRMDKKYAVVTFSTQNAPNNIKQYVLVNKDGFWEVAINNLDKQSNLYFAVNSILPDFNLSLLPPYNVYFYKNDMKADFSDVLKNMVFYEMIEQQSQVRYICGTTNYCYIILYGNEHYLGKKINDDWDIKKVQSASDAIQSMQLNNKNAPTFIVLDE
;
A
#
# COMPACT_ATOMS: atom_id res chain seq x y z
N MET A 1 38.04 41.75 62.37
CA MET A 1 38.38 41.57 60.94
C MET A 1 39.13 40.26 60.78
N PRO A 2 38.87 39.40 59.78
CA PRO A 2 37.71 39.27 58.87
C PRO A 2 36.96 37.93 59.11
N GLU A 3 35.62 37.86 59.09
CA GLU A 3 34.77 37.56 57.93
C GLU A 3 35.28 36.49 56.96
N LYS A 4 34.60 35.33 56.95
CA LYS A 4 34.16 34.66 55.71
C LYS A 4 32.97 33.74 55.97
N THR A 5 31.89 34.09 55.28
CA THR A 5 30.58 33.48 55.17
C THR A 5 30.66 32.15 54.42
N GLU A 6 30.00 31.10 54.89
CA GLU A 6 29.61 29.97 54.03
C GLU A 6 28.11 29.70 54.18
N TYR A 7 27.49 29.59 53.02
CA TYR A 7 26.06 29.63 52.74
C TYR A 7 25.33 28.39 53.25
N GLN A 8 24.14 28.60 53.83
CA GLN A 8 23.12 27.56 53.97
C GLN A 8 22.64 27.09 52.58
N ALA A 9 22.73 25.80 52.31
CA ALA A 9 21.92 25.15 51.28
C ALA A 9 20.84 24.31 51.97
N SER A 10 19.69 24.95 52.21
CA SER A 10 18.43 24.27 52.51
C SER A 10 18.00 23.47 51.27
N SER A 11 17.97 22.15 51.37
CA SER A 11 17.42 21.25 50.37
C SER A 11 15.90 21.42 50.28
N ALA A 12 15.45 22.30 49.40
CA ALA A 12 14.06 22.30 48.94
C ALA A 12 13.78 20.98 48.19
N PRO A 13 12.69 20.25 48.49
CA PRO A 13 12.25 19.17 47.62
C PRO A 13 11.86 19.81 46.29
N THR A 14 12.51 19.38 45.21
CA THR A 14 12.13 19.71 43.84
C THR A 14 10.67 19.32 43.63
N GLU A 15 9.81 20.32 43.49
CA GLU A 15 8.47 20.14 42.96
C GLU A 15 8.59 19.44 41.60
N LYS A 16 8.26 18.15 41.57
CA LYS A 16 7.88 17.48 40.34
C LYS A 16 6.72 18.29 39.77
N THR A 17 6.99 19.00 38.68
CA THR A 17 5.98 19.65 37.86
C THR A 17 4.97 18.57 37.47
N LYS A 18 3.87 18.48 38.21
CA LYS A 18 2.73 17.65 37.82
C LYS A 18 2.22 18.25 36.53
N SER A 19 2.28 17.46 35.46
CA SER A 19 1.46 17.70 34.27
C SER A 19 0.02 17.96 34.73
N PRO A 20 -0.68 18.97 34.16
CA PRO A 20 -2.04 19.26 34.58
C PRO A 20 -2.92 18.02 34.31
N PRO A 21 -3.84 17.68 35.21
CA PRO A 21 -4.75 16.57 34.99
C PRO A 21 -5.64 16.89 33.78
N PHE A 22 -5.54 16.06 32.75
CA PHE A 22 -6.56 15.95 31.71
C PHE A 22 -7.83 15.45 32.40
N LEU A 23 -8.78 16.33 32.72
CA LEU A 23 -10.17 15.97 33.06
C LEU A 23 -10.99 17.23 33.33
N ASN A 24 -11.87 17.60 32.39
CA ASN A 24 -13.06 18.38 32.73
C ASN A 24 -13.97 17.45 33.55
N TRP A 25 -14.02 17.69 34.87
CA TRP A 25 -14.92 17.00 35.78
C TRP A 25 -16.37 17.40 35.46
N GLY A 26 -17.13 16.49 34.83
CA GLY A 26 -18.55 16.69 34.57
C GLY A 26 -19.16 15.84 33.44
N GLU A 27 -18.36 15.23 32.58
CA GLU A 27 -18.89 14.48 31.44
C GLU A 27 -19.33 13.05 31.80
N THR A 28 -20.57 12.72 31.49
CA THR A 28 -21.14 11.37 31.66
C THR A 28 -20.59 10.41 30.61
N ASN A 29 -20.54 9.10 30.91
CA ASN A 29 -20.12 8.07 29.94
C ASN A 29 -20.89 8.14 28.60
N ASN A 30 -22.14 8.61 28.62
CA ASN A 30 -22.93 8.82 27.41
C ASN A 30 -22.42 9.96 26.53
N GLN A 31 -21.87 11.04 27.10
CA GLN A 31 -21.30 12.14 26.32
C GLN A 31 -20.04 11.70 25.57
N TYR A 32 -19.20 10.84 26.17
CA TYR A 32 -18.04 10.24 25.49
C TYR A 32 -18.46 9.41 24.28
N TRP A 33 -19.50 8.59 24.41
CA TRP A 33 -20.03 7.83 23.28
C TRP A 33 -20.54 8.74 22.15
N THR A 34 -21.26 9.81 22.48
CA THR A 34 -21.73 10.76 21.48
C THR A 34 -20.56 11.43 20.76
N LYS A 35 -19.54 11.89 21.50
CA LYS A 35 -18.34 12.50 20.91
C LYS A 35 -17.56 11.54 20.02
N LEU A 36 -17.34 10.30 20.46
CA LEU A 36 -16.68 9.27 19.65
C LEU A 36 -17.40 9.04 18.31
N LYS A 37 -18.73 8.93 18.36
CA LYS A 37 -19.56 8.76 17.17
C LYS A 37 -19.45 9.96 16.24
N THR A 38 -19.54 11.19 16.76
CA THR A 38 -19.40 12.42 15.94
C THR A 38 -18.03 12.50 15.27
N VAL A 39 -16.94 12.16 15.98
CA VAL A 39 -15.61 12.08 15.37
C VAL A 39 -15.56 10.99 14.29
N ALA A 40 -16.17 9.83 14.52
CA ALA A 40 -16.21 8.75 13.54
C ALA A 40 -17.01 9.15 12.28
N GLU A 41 -18.12 9.86 12.42
CA GLU A 41 -18.92 10.41 11.31
C GLU A 41 -18.10 11.42 10.48
N ALA A 42 -17.43 12.36 11.14
CA ALA A 42 -16.55 13.34 10.51
C ALA A 42 -15.37 12.67 9.77
N ALA A 43 -14.71 11.73 10.42
CA ALA A 43 -13.60 10.96 9.85
C ALA A 43 -14.05 10.08 8.67
N THR A 44 -15.23 9.46 8.77
CA THR A 44 -15.84 8.68 7.66
C THR A 44 -16.09 9.58 6.45
N THR A 45 -16.68 10.75 6.67
CA THR A 45 -16.94 11.74 5.62
C THR A 45 -15.63 12.21 4.97
N PHE A 46 -14.62 12.52 5.79
CA PHE A 46 -13.30 12.90 5.29
C PHE A 46 -12.67 11.78 4.45
N TYR A 47 -12.74 10.53 4.93
CA TYR A 47 -12.21 9.36 4.23
C TYR A 47 -12.89 9.11 2.89
N GLN A 48 -14.22 9.13 2.85
CA GLN A 48 -14.98 8.92 1.62
C GLN A 48 -14.71 10.01 0.58
N ASN A 49 -14.61 11.27 1.01
CA ASN A 49 -14.43 12.40 0.10
C ASN A 49 -12.98 12.57 -0.36
N ASN A 50 -12.00 12.12 0.42
CA ASN A 50 -10.59 12.46 0.18
C ASN A 50 -9.63 11.27 0.24
N GLY A 51 -10.09 10.05 0.46
CA GLY A 51 -9.27 8.85 0.62
C GLY A 51 -8.23 8.67 -0.47
N ASN A 52 -8.67 8.68 -1.72
CA ASN A 52 -7.78 8.57 -2.87
C ASN A 52 -6.88 9.81 -3.05
N ARG A 53 -7.38 11.02 -2.76
CA ARG A 53 -6.66 12.28 -2.96
C ARG A 53 -5.48 12.44 -2.00
N PHE A 54 -5.69 12.13 -0.72
CA PHE A 54 -4.66 12.25 0.33
C PHE A 54 -3.98 10.93 0.65
N THR A 55 -4.27 9.88 -0.13
CA THR A 55 -3.79 8.51 0.06
C THR A 55 -3.95 8.12 1.53
N LEU A 56 -5.21 8.01 1.95
CA LEU A 56 -5.55 7.65 3.32
C LEU A 56 -5.46 6.14 3.51
N LEU A 57 -4.67 5.74 4.48
CA LEU A 57 -4.26 4.37 4.74
C LEU A 57 -4.47 4.02 6.21
N SER A 58 -4.52 2.74 6.50
CA SER A 58 -4.28 2.18 7.82
C SER A 58 -2.78 2.01 8.02
N LYS A 59 -2.24 2.61 9.09
CA LYS A 59 -0.84 2.46 9.51
C LYS A 59 -0.84 2.08 10.98
N GLY A 60 -0.61 0.79 11.27
CA GLY A 60 -0.78 0.25 12.62
C GLY A 60 -2.22 0.39 13.13
N GLY A 61 -3.20 0.23 12.23
CA GLY A 61 -4.64 0.34 12.52
C GLY A 61 -5.16 1.78 12.55
N LYS A 62 -4.28 2.78 12.61
CA LYS A 62 -4.67 4.21 12.67
C LYS A 62 -4.78 4.82 11.28
N LEU A 63 -5.73 5.74 11.11
CA LEU A 63 -5.93 6.48 9.87
C LEU A 63 -4.76 7.45 9.64
N TYR A 64 -4.09 7.30 8.50
CA TYR A 64 -2.88 8.02 8.15
C TYR A 64 -2.94 8.53 6.73
N SER A 65 -2.50 9.77 6.49
CA SER A 65 -2.32 10.32 5.15
C SER A 65 -0.86 10.18 4.73
N SER A 66 -0.59 9.39 3.69
CA SER A 66 0.77 9.30 3.17
C SER A 66 1.17 10.53 2.34
N SER A 67 0.19 11.23 1.75
CA SER A 67 0.46 12.47 1.01
C SER A 67 0.95 13.60 1.90
N ASN A 68 0.47 13.65 3.15
CA ASN A 68 0.83 14.70 4.12
C ASN A 68 1.77 14.20 5.23
N ASP A 69 2.16 12.93 5.18
CA ASP A 69 2.95 12.23 6.21
C ASP A 69 2.46 12.46 7.64
N CYS A 70 1.16 12.28 7.88
CA CYS A 70 0.57 12.52 9.19
C CYS A 70 -0.60 11.61 9.52
N TYR A 71 -0.80 11.33 10.82
CA TYR A 71 -2.01 10.68 11.30
C TYR A 71 -3.18 11.67 11.32
N ILE A 72 -4.35 11.19 10.92
CA ILE A 72 -5.58 11.96 11.02
C ILE A 72 -6.02 11.94 12.48
N THR A 73 -6.17 13.12 13.06
CA THR A 73 -6.54 13.34 14.47
C THR A 73 -7.80 14.19 14.55
N THR A 74 -8.40 14.29 15.74
CA THR A 74 -9.53 15.20 15.98
C THR A 74 -9.17 16.65 15.63
N ASN A 75 -7.96 17.10 15.99
CA ASN A 75 -7.45 18.42 15.61
C ASN A 75 -7.27 18.58 14.10
N TYR A 76 -6.84 17.53 13.38
CA TYR A 76 -6.76 17.57 11.93
C TYR A 76 -8.14 17.80 11.30
N LEU A 77 -9.14 17.04 11.72
CA LEU A 77 -10.52 17.17 11.21
C LEU A 77 -11.10 18.55 11.51
N LYS A 78 -10.89 19.07 12.73
CA LYS A 78 -11.29 20.43 13.11
C LYS A 78 -10.65 21.50 12.22
N ASN A 79 -9.33 21.45 12.06
CA ASN A 79 -8.60 22.45 11.26
C ASN A 79 -8.98 22.42 9.77
N ASN A 80 -9.57 21.31 9.31
CA ASN A 80 -10.08 21.15 7.94
C ASN A 80 -11.61 21.30 7.84
N GLY A 81 -12.28 21.77 8.90
CA GLY A 81 -13.71 22.10 8.89
C GLY A 81 -14.67 20.90 8.98
N PHE A 82 -14.19 19.73 9.39
CA PHE A 82 -15.01 18.52 9.57
C PHE A 82 -15.52 18.34 11.00
N LEU A 83 -14.98 19.09 11.99
CA LEU A 83 -15.41 19.06 13.38
C LEU A 83 -15.51 20.47 13.97
N GLU A 84 -16.41 20.64 14.94
CA GLU A 84 -16.60 21.88 15.69
C GLU A 84 -15.45 22.14 16.69
N GLN A 85 -15.35 23.38 17.18
CA GLN A 85 -14.23 23.84 18.01
C GLN A 85 -14.17 23.18 19.41
N ASP A 86 -15.31 22.71 19.91
CA ASP A 86 -15.46 22.04 21.21
C ASP A 86 -14.79 20.65 21.29
N PHE A 87 -14.36 20.09 20.16
CA PHE A 87 -13.60 18.82 20.10
C PHE A 87 -12.09 18.97 20.34
N SER A 88 -11.57 20.19 20.56
CA SER A 88 -10.12 20.43 20.68
C SER A 88 -9.44 19.68 21.83
N GLU A 89 -10.16 19.47 22.93
CA GLU A 89 -9.66 18.73 24.11
C GLU A 89 -10.01 17.23 24.05
N PHE A 90 -10.78 16.81 23.05
CA PHE A 90 -11.19 15.43 22.87
C PHE A 90 -10.19 14.69 21.98
N LEU A 91 -9.20 14.07 22.61
CA LEU A 91 -8.16 13.29 21.92
C LEU A 91 -8.55 11.81 21.92
N CYS A 92 -8.96 11.32 20.75
CA CYS A 92 -9.20 9.90 20.50
C CYS A 92 -8.36 9.43 19.30
N ASP A 93 -8.11 8.13 19.25
CA ASP A 93 -7.55 7.49 18.07
C ASP A 93 -8.64 7.41 16.99
N ILE A 94 -8.24 7.66 15.74
CA ILE A 94 -9.07 7.47 14.55
C ILE A 94 -8.45 6.31 13.78
N LEU A 95 -9.24 5.26 13.58
CA LEU A 95 -8.81 3.96 13.08
C LEU A 95 -9.36 3.71 11.68
N LEU A 96 -8.61 2.97 10.87
CA LEU A 96 -9.08 2.37 9.62
C LEU A 96 -8.80 0.86 9.71
N ILE A 97 -9.82 0.11 10.11
CA ILE A 97 -9.71 -1.31 10.45
C ILE A 97 -10.94 -2.08 9.97
N ASN A 98 -10.80 -3.40 9.84
CA ASN A 98 -11.88 -4.33 9.57
C ASN A 98 -12.68 -4.61 10.84
N GLY A 99 -13.99 -4.35 10.79
CA GLY A 99 -14.89 -4.58 11.90
C GLY A 99 -14.95 -6.02 12.38
N CYS A 100 -14.79 -7.00 11.48
CA CYS A 100 -14.67 -8.41 11.84
C CYS A 100 -13.51 -8.68 12.81
N ASP A 101 -12.43 -7.90 12.76
CA ASP A 101 -11.30 -8.10 13.66
C ASP A 101 -11.63 -7.62 15.08
N ILE A 102 -12.48 -6.60 15.21
CA ILE A 102 -13.01 -6.13 16.50
C ILE A 102 -13.93 -7.19 17.11
N ALA A 103 -14.72 -7.87 16.28
CA ALA A 103 -15.66 -8.91 16.70
C ALA A 103 -14.98 -10.05 17.51
N ASN A 104 -13.68 -10.29 17.28
CA ASN A 104 -12.90 -11.30 18.00
C ASN A 104 -12.57 -10.94 19.46
N TYR A 105 -12.84 -9.71 19.89
CA TYR A 105 -12.49 -9.20 21.23
C TYR A 105 -13.72 -8.73 22.03
N ILE A 106 -14.92 -8.98 21.52
CA ILE A 106 -16.17 -8.53 22.13
C ILE A 106 -17.09 -9.72 22.36
N ASP A 107 -17.82 -9.68 23.47
CA ASP A 107 -18.77 -10.75 23.84
C ASP A 107 -20.18 -10.54 23.24
N ILE A 108 -20.33 -9.53 22.37
CA ILE A 108 -21.60 -9.17 21.73
C ILE A 108 -21.47 -9.22 20.22
N ASP A 109 -22.59 -9.44 19.55
CA ASP A 109 -22.63 -9.42 18.09
C ASP A 109 -22.28 -8.03 17.55
N MET A 110 -21.29 -7.99 16.67
CA MET A 110 -20.90 -6.78 15.95
C MET A 110 -22.06 -6.36 15.03
N PRO A 111 -22.49 -5.07 15.04
CA PRO A 111 -23.51 -4.59 14.11
C PRO A 111 -23.09 -4.83 12.65
N SER A 112 -24.02 -5.31 11.82
CA SER A 112 -23.72 -5.65 10.42
C SER A 112 -23.23 -4.46 9.59
N SER A 113 -23.71 -3.25 9.93
CA SER A 113 -23.25 -1.95 9.42
C SER A 113 -21.76 -1.69 9.63
N SER A 114 -21.17 -2.36 10.62
CA SER A 114 -19.81 -2.13 11.10
C SER A 114 -18.91 -3.36 10.96
N LEU A 115 -19.27 -4.35 10.12
CA LEU A 115 -18.46 -5.57 9.93
C LEU A 115 -17.30 -5.41 8.94
N ASN A 116 -17.39 -4.47 8.00
CA ASN A 116 -16.38 -4.30 6.95
C ASN A 116 -15.24 -3.37 7.38
N ILE A 117 -14.24 -3.23 6.50
CA ILE A 117 -13.22 -2.18 6.63
C ILE A 117 -13.90 -0.82 6.67
N GLY A 118 -13.60 -0.05 7.71
CA GLY A 118 -14.22 1.25 7.94
C GLY A 118 -13.50 2.07 9.00
N ILE A 119 -14.08 3.24 9.25
CA ILE A 119 -13.58 4.17 10.25
C ILE A 119 -14.18 3.85 11.62
N PHE A 120 -13.30 3.74 12.60
CA PHE A 120 -13.65 3.59 14.01
C PHE A 120 -12.92 4.64 14.84
N THR A 121 -13.46 4.96 16.01
CA THR A 121 -12.80 5.83 16.99
C THR A 121 -12.59 5.08 18.28
N ALA A 122 -11.45 5.33 18.92
CA ALA A 122 -11.07 4.68 20.16
C ALA A 122 -10.57 5.67 21.20
N ILE A 123 -11.05 5.58 22.44
CA ILE A 123 -10.53 6.38 23.55
C ILE A 123 -10.50 5.55 24.84
N LYS A 124 -9.50 5.80 25.68
CA LYS A 124 -9.48 5.24 27.03
C LYS A 124 -10.62 5.83 27.85
N GLN A 125 -11.37 4.97 28.53
CA GLN A 125 -12.42 5.38 29.45
C GLN A 125 -11.84 6.29 30.54
N PRO A 126 -12.42 7.48 30.78
CA PRO A 126 -11.87 8.43 31.75
C PRO A 126 -11.78 7.89 33.19
N SER A 127 -12.74 7.05 33.58
CA SER A 127 -12.84 6.47 34.92
C SER A 127 -12.53 4.97 34.95
N GLY A 128 -11.95 4.42 33.89
CA GLY A 128 -11.76 2.96 33.75
C GLY A 128 -10.49 2.58 32.99
N ASN A 129 -10.23 1.27 32.91
CA ASN A 129 -9.07 0.68 32.24
C ASN A 129 -9.46 -0.01 30.92
N LYS A 130 -10.54 0.48 30.29
CA LYS A 130 -11.07 -0.07 29.04
C LYS A 130 -10.97 0.98 27.93
N ILE A 131 -10.90 0.50 26.70
CA ILE A 131 -10.95 1.31 25.49
C ILE A 131 -12.38 1.26 24.92
N MET A 132 -13.01 2.41 24.80
CA MET A 132 -14.32 2.58 24.15
C MET A 132 -14.12 2.64 22.65
N LEU A 133 -14.86 1.84 21.89
CA LEU A 133 -14.83 1.79 20.44
C LEU A 133 -16.19 2.18 19.85
N SER A 134 -16.20 3.11 18.90
CA SER A 134 -17.41 3.51 18.17
C SER A 134 -17.17 3.50 16.67
N SER A 135 -18.19 3.16 15.89
CA SER A 135 -18.25 3.50 14.46
C SER A 135 -19.01 4.82 14.28
N SER A 136 -19.17 5.25 13.04
CA SER A 136 -20.00 6.42 12.69
C SER A 136 -21.50 6.19 12.90
N THR A 137 -21.94 4.95 13.08
CA THR A 137 -23.36 4.61 13.22
C THR A 137 -23.67 4.05 14.59
N ASP A 138 -22.78 3.24 15.13
CA ASP A 138 -23.03 2.41 16.30
C ASP A 138 -21.99 2.60 17.39
N LYS A 139 -22.44 2.48 18.64
CA LYS A 139 -21.54 2.21 19.77
C LYS A 139 -21.14 0.74 19.65
N ILE A 140 -19.86 0.46 19.56
CA ILE A 140 -19.38 -0.91 19.33
C ILE A 140 -19.23 -1.62 20.67
N ALA A 141 -18.15 -1.34 21.40
CA ALA A 141 -17.86 -2.07 22.62
C ALA A 141 -16.85 -1.33 23.50
N SER A 142 -16.64 -1.84 24.71
CA SER A 142 -15.51 -1.46 25.54
C SER A 142 -14.63 -2.67 25.83
N ILE A 143 -13.43 -2.68 25.25
CA ILE A 143 -12.46 -3.79 25.35
C ILE A 143 -11.32 -3.44 26.31
N SER A 144 -10.51 -4.43 26.71
CA SER A 144 -9.32 -4.16 27.53
C SER A 144 -8.24 -3.41 26.74
N GLU A 145 -7.29 -2.78 27.43
CA GLU A 145 -6.13 -2.15 26.78
C GLU A 145 -5.23 -3.18 26.09
N GLU A 146 -5.15 -4.39 26.65
CA GLU A 146 -4.44 -5.51 26.07
C GLU A 146 -5.08 -5.99 24.77
N ASP A 147 -6.41 -6.13 24.73
CA ASP A 147 -7.17 -6.49 23.53
C ASP A 147 -7.01 -5.43 22.44
N TYR A 148 -7.10 -4.15 22.81
CA TYR A 148 -6.89 -3.06 21.87
C TYR A 148 -5.48 -3.09 21.26
N SER A 149 -4.47 -3.35 22.08
CA SER A 149 -3.09 -3.49 21.61
C SER A 149 -2.92 -4.70 20.68
N ARG A 150 -3.58 -5.82 20.98
CA ARG A 150 -3.59 -7.01 20.11
C ARG A 150 -4.31 -6.75 18.78
N LEU A 151 -5.42 -6.04 18.81
CA LEU A 151 -6.16 -5.62 17.62
C LEU A 151 -5.28 -4.78 16.70
N LEU A 152 -4.66 -3.71 17.20
CA LEU A 152 -3.81 -2.83 16.38
C LEU A 152 -2.60 -3.57 15.80
N LYS A 153 -2.02 -4.53 16.53
CA LYS A 153 -0.90 -5.35 16.06
C LYS A 153 -1.24 -6.18 14.82
N GLN A 154 -2.51 -6.51 14.57
CA GLN A 154 -2.92 -7.21 13.35
C GLN A 154 -2.71 -6.36 12.09
N TYR A 155 -2.55 -5.05 12.25
CA TYR A 155 -2.35 -4.08 11.18
C TYR A 155 -0.87 -3.69 11.01
N ASP A 156 0.04 -4.49 11.56
CA ASP A 156 1.48 -4.36 11.31
C ASP A 156 1.79 -4.77 9.87
N ALA A 157 2.37 -3.86 9.10
CA ALA A 157 2.70 -4.10 7.69
C ALA A 157 3.93 -5.00 7.47
N TYR A 158 4.51 -5.57 8.53
CA TYR A 158 5.71 -6.39 8.44
C TYR A 158 5.39 -7.87 8.65
N HIS A 159 5.40 -8.64 7.56
CA HIS A 159 5.21 -10.10 7.59
C HIS A 159 6.51 -10.87 7.34
N GLY A 160 7.65 -10.18 7.26
CA GLY A 160 8.94 -10.74 6.87
C GLY A 160 9.60 -9.91 5.78
N SER A 161 10.80 -10.35 5.36
CA SER A 161 11.53 -9.70 4.27
C SER A 161 10.76 -9.75 2.97
N VAL A 162 10.78 -8.65 2.23
CA VAL A 162 10.32 -8.60 0.85
C VAL A 162 11.36 -9.22 -0.05
N ASN A 163 10.93 -10.14 -0.90
CA ASN A 163 11.76 -10.81 -1.90
C ASN A 163 11.17 -10.59 -3.28
N VAL A 164 12.05 -10.39 -4.27
CA VAL A 164 11.70 -10.52 -5.69
C VAL A 164 12.01 -11.97 -6.07
N LEU A 165 11.03 -12.69 -6.59
CA LEU A 165 11.24 -14.08 -6.98
C LEU A 165 11.92 -14.16 -8.35
N SER A 166 12.90 -15.05 -8.48
CA SER A 166 13.43 -15.45 -9.78
C SER A 166 12.69 -16.68 -10.31
N PRO A 167 12.69 -16.91 -11.64
CA PRO A 167 12.07 -18.08 -12.25
C PRO A 167 12.59 -19.43 -11.75
N GLU A 168 13.77 -19.47 -11.13
CA GLU A 168 14.38 -20.68 -10.57
C GLU A 168 13.79 -21.11 -9.22
N MET A 169 13.03 -20.22 -8.56
CA MET A 169 12.47 -20.48 -7.23
C MET A 169 11.19 -21.32 -7.32
N GLU A 170 11.03 -22.34 -6.47
CA GLU A 170 9.82 -23.19 -6.45
C GLU A 170 8.54 -22.37 -6.26
N GLU A 171 8.59 -21.36 -5.39
CA GLU A 171 7.44 -20.49 -5.08
C GLU A 171 6.96 -19.71 -6.31
N TYR A 172 7.86 -19.38 -7.24
CA TYR A 172 7.53 -18.70 -8.47
C TYR A 172 6.55 -19.52 -9.31
N GLU A 173 6.88 -20.79 -9.58
CA GLU A 173 5.98 -21.68 -10.33
C GLU A 173 4.72 -22.05 -9.54
N ARG A 174 4.77 -22.10 -8.20
CA ARG A 174 3.56 -22.29 -7.38
C ARG A 174 2.57 -21.15 -7.58
N ILE A 175 3.03 -19.90 -7.55
CA ILE A 175 2.21 -18.71 -7.81
C ILE A 175 1.67 -18.72 -9.25
N LEU A 176 2.51 -19.01 -10.25
CA LEU A 176 2.06 -19.05 -11.64
C LEU A 176 1.04 -20.15 -11.90
N ASN A 177 1.22 -21.35 -11.33
CA ASN A 177 0.24 -22.42 -11.44
C ASN A 177 -1.09 -22.04 -10.83
N PHE A 178 -1.08 -21.37 -9.67
CA PHE A 178 -2.30 -20.82 -9.09
C PHE A 178 -2.99 -19.83 -10.05
N ILE A 179 -2.25 -18.90 -10.64
CA ILE A 179 -2.80 -17.92 -11.60
C ILE A 179 -3.39 -18.62 -12.83
N ARG A 180 -2.72 -19.64 -13.38
CA ARG A 180 -3.23 -20.44 -14.52
C ARG A 180 -4.61 -21.03 -14.20
N VAL A 181 -4.75 -21.61 -13.00
CA VAL A 181 -6.02 -22.19 -12.53
C VAL A 181 -7.06 -21.09 -12.32
N TYR A 182 -6.71 -19.98 -11.67
CA TYR A 182 -7.63 -18.87 -11.41
C TYR A 182 -8.16 -18.23 -12.70
N GLU A 183 -7.29 -17.98 -13.69
CA GLU A 183 -7.70 -17.41 -14.97
C GLU A 183 -8.40 -18.42 -15.89
N GLY A 184 -8.37 -19.72 -15.55
CA GLY A 184 -8.77 -20.79 -16.46
C GLY A 184 -7.94 -20.81 -17.75
N ASN A 185 -6.73 -20.23 -17.71
CA ASN A 185 -5.83 -20.12 -18.85
C ASN A 185 -4.53 -20.88 -18.57
N TYR A 186 -4.31 -21.95 -19.32
CA TYR A 186 -3.09 -22.77 -19.25
C TYR A 186 -2.02 -22.31 -20.24
N ASP A 187 -2.21 -21.15 -20.88
CA ASP A 187 -1.17 -20.49 -21.65
C ASP A 187 0.07 -20.23 -20.79
N LYS A 188 1.21 -20.12 -21.46
CA LYS A 188 2.40 -19.58 -20.84
C LYS A 188 2.21 -18.08 -20.63
N TYR A 189 2.72 -17.59 -19.51
CA TYR A 189 2.77 -16.17 -19.20
C TYR A 189 4.15 -15.63 -19.53
N TYR A 190 4.19 -14.38 -19.98
CA TYR A 190 5.36 -13.54 -19.79
C TYR A 190 5.17 -12.82 -18.46
N VAL A 191 6.03 -13.10 -17.49
CA VAL A 191 6.02 -12.42 -16.18
C VAL A 191 7.02 -11.25 -16.25
N ARG A 192 6.82 -10.26 -15.39
CA ARG A 192 7.65 -9.04 -15.33
C ARG A 192 8.27 -8.87 -13.96
N ASP A 193 7.50 -9.24 -12.94
CA ASP A 193 7.87 -9.03 -11.55
C ASP A 193 6.95 -9.87 -10.66
N ILE A 194 7.54 -10.61 -9.72
CA ILE A 194 6.84 -11.19 -8.58
C ILE A 194 7.53 -10.75 -7.31
N ARG A 195 6.85 -9.92 -6.52
CA ARG A 195 7.32 -9.46 -5.20
C ARG A 195 6.48 -10.11 -4.12
N MET A 196 7.10 -10.68 -3.10
CA MET A 196 6.35 -11.29 -2.01
C MET A 196 7.01 -11.08 -0.64
N ASP A 197 6.19 -11.10 0.40
CA ASP A 197 6.60 -11.41 1.76
C ASP A 197 5.93 -12.74 2.18
N LYS A 198 5.85 -13.05 3.49
CA LYS A 198 5.24 -14.31 3.93
C LYS A 198 3.72 -14.36 3.76
N LYS A 199 3.04 -13.21 3.64
CA LYS A 199 1.58 -13.10 3.65
C LYS A 199 1.03 -12.68 2.29
N TYR A 200 1.73 -11.81 1.56
CA TYR A 200 1.23 -11.21 0.33
C TYR A 200 2.21 -11.36 -0.82
N ALA A 201 1.69 -11.40 -2.05
CA ALA A 201 2.48 -11.30 -3.27
C ALA A 201 1.84 -10.32 -4.26
N VAL A 202 2.66 -9.63 -5.03
CA VAL A 202 2.25 -8.80 -6.18
C VAL A 202 2.85 -9.41 -7.42
N VAL A 203 2.02 -9.73 -8.40
CA VAL A 203 2.42 -10.39 -9.65
C VAL A 203 2.05 -9.49 -10.82
N THR A 204 3.03 -9.16 -11.66
CA THR A 204 2.83 -8.41 -12.91
C THR A 204 3.17 -9.29 -14.09
N PHE A 205 2.21 -9.51 -14.99
CA PHE A 205 2.35 -10.48 -16.08
C PHE A 205 1.45 -10.16 -17.28
N SER A 206 1.59 -10.94 -18.34
CA SER A 206 0.74 -10.92 -19.53
C SER A 206 0.72 -12.31 -20.14
N THR A 207 -0.34 -12.65 -20.89
CA THR A 207 -0.36 -13.88 -21.71
C THR A 207 0.60 -13.74 -22.88
N GLN A 208 1.23 -14.83 -23.32
CA GLN A 208 2.14 -14.78 -24.48
C GLN A 208 1.47 -14.28 -25.78
N ASN A 209 0.17 -14.52 -25.95
CA ASN A 209 -0.60 -14.07 -27.11
C ASN A 209 -0.92 -12.56 -27.09
N ALA A 210 -0.75 -11.89 -25.95
CA ALA A 210 -1.00 -10.46 -25.81
C ALA A 210 0.01 -9.81 -24.82
N PRO A 211 1.30 -9.70 -25.20
CA PRO A 211 2.37 -9.22 -24.31
C PRO A 211 2.17 -7.78 -23.80
N ASN A 212 1.38 -6.99 -24.52
CA ASN A 212 1.03 -5.62 -24.19
C ASN A 212 -0.22 -5.50 -23.30
N ASN A 213 -0.98 -6.58 -23.10
CA ASN A 213 -2.11 -6.63 -22.17
C ASN A 213 -1.61 -7.06 -20.78
N ILE A 214 -1.02 -6.12 -20.07
CA ILE A 214 -0.39 -6.34 -18.77
C ILE A 214 -1.45 -6.33 -17.67
N LYS A 215 -1.41 -7.36 -16.83
CA LYS A 215 -2.24 -7.53 -15.64
C LYS A 215 -1.38 -7.44 -14.41
N GLN A 216 -1.96 -6.92 -13.33
CA GLN A 216 -1.28 -6.87 -12.03
C GLN A 216 -2.22 -7.32 -10.91
N TYR A 217 -1.81 -8.39 -10.22
CA TYR A 217 -2.60 -9.04 -9.17
C TYR A 217 -1.92 -8.86 -7.81
N VAL A 218 -2.74 -8.76 -6.76
CA VAL A 218 -2.33 -8.94 -5.37
C VAL A 218 -2.90 -10.25 -4.86
N LEU A 219 -2.03 -11.10 -4.35
CA LEU A 219 -2.35 -12.40 -3.79
C LEU A 219 -2.16 -12.37 -2.28
N VAL A 220 -2.99 -13.13 -1.57
CA VAL A 220 -2.86 -13.39 -0.13
C VAL A 220 -2.59 -14.87 0.10
N ASN A 221 -1.63 -15.17 0.97
CA ASN A 221 -1.34 -16.52 1.43
C ASN A 221 -2.18 -16.81 2.68
N LYS A 222 -3.09 -17.77 2.57
CA LYS A 222 -3.86 -18.31 3.68
C LYS A 222 -3.46 -19.76 3.86
N ASP A 223 -2.77 -20.04 4.96
CA ASP A 223 -2.36 -21.40 5.35
C ASP A 223 -1.63 -22.18 4.25
N GLY A 224 -0.77 -21.49 3.49
CA GLY A 224 0.03 -22.08 2.40
C GLY A 224 -0.65 -22.08 1.03
N PHE A 225 -1.88 -21.58 0.93
CA PHE A 225 -2.62 -21.43 -0.32
C PHE A 225 -2.71 -19.98 -0.74
N TRP A 226 -2.43 -19.72 -2.01
CA TRP A 226 -2.61 -18.41 -2.61
C TRP A 226 -4.07 -18.19 -3.02
N GLU A 227 -4.58 -17.01 -2.74
CA GLU A 227 -5.87 -16.52 -3.20
C GLU A 227 -5.70 -15.13 -3.83
N VAL A 228 -6.52 -14.81 -4.82
CA VAL A 228 -6.54 -13.47 -5.42
C VAL A 228 -7.30 -12.52 -4.50
N ALA A 229 -6.60 -11.52 -3.97
CA ALA A 229 -7.21 -10.43 -3.21
C ALA A 229 -7.61 -9.26 -4.10
N ILE A 230 -6.78 -8.93 -5.12
CA ILE A 230 -7.01 -7.84 -6.07
C ILE A 230 -6.55 -8.29 -7.46
N ASN A 231 -7.36 -8.11 -8.51
CA ASN A 231 -7.07 -8.63 -9.86
C ASN A 231 -7.03 -7.56 -10.96
N ASN A 232 -7.07 -6.29 -10.59
CA ASN A 232 -7.17 -5.16 -11.50
C ASN A 232 -6.28 -4.00 -11.04
N LEU A 233 -5.17 -4.31 -10.39
CA LEU A 233 -4.27 -3.31 -9.83
C LEU A 233 -3.62 -2.46 -10.95
N ASP A 234 -3.45 -3.04 -12.14
CA ASP A 234 -3.01 -2.38 -13.38
C ASP A 234 -3.95 -1.23 -13.81
N LYS A 235 -5.19 -1.20 -13.30
CA LYS A 235 -6.20 -0.18 -13.61
C LYS A 235 -6.27 0.93 -12.56
N GLN A 236 -5.40 0.91 -11.55
CA GLN A 236 -5.45 1.84 -10.42
C GLN A 236 -4.37 2.92 -10.56
N SER A 237 -4.76 4.20 -10.52
CA SER A 237 -3.79 5.30 -10.55
C SER A 237 -3.07 5.51 -9.22
N ASN A 238 -3.70 5.14 -8.10
CA ASN A 238 -3.15 5.23 -6.75
C ASN A 238 -3.07 3.82 -6.15
N LEU A 239 -1.94 3.14 -6.38
CA LEU A 239 -1.73 1.77 -5.93
C LEU A 239 -1.80 1.65 -4.40
N TYR A 240 -1.28 2.65 -3.69
CA TYR A 240 -1.17 2.60 -2.23
C TYR A 240 -2.55 2.59 -1.60
N PHE A 241 -3.41 3.52 -2.02
CA PHE A 241 -4.79 3.58 -1.58
C PHE A 241 -5.60 2.36 -2.03
N ALA A 242 -5.47 1.95 -3.30
CA ALA A 242 -6.23 0.84 -3.86
C ALA A 242 -5.96 -0.49 -3.13
N VAL A 243 -4.72 -0.74 -2.72
CA VAL A 243 -4.39 -1.96 -1.96
C VAL A 243 -4.78 -1.83 -0.49
N ASN A 244 -4.36 -0.76 0.18
CA ASN A 244 -4.53 -0.66 1.64
C ASN A 244 -5.99 -0.47 2.07
N SER A 245 -6.85 0.08 1.22
CA SER A 245 -8.30 0.15 1.48
C SER A 245 -8.98 -1.22 1.51
N ILE A 246 -8.35 -2.26 0.96
CA ILE A 246 -8.83 -3.65 0.93
C ILE A 246 -8.01 -4.53 1.89
N LEU A 247 -6.70 -4.27 2.00
CA LEU A 247 -5.73 -5.01 2.79
C LEU A 247 -4.97 -4.03 3.72
N PRO A 248 -5.56 -3.64 4.87
CA PRO A 248 -5.02 -2.58 5.73
C PRO A 248 -3.64 -2.86 6.34
N ASP A 249 -3.26 -4.12 6.45
CA ASP A 249 -1.97 -4.59 6.94
C ASP A 249 -0.96 -4.82 5.79
N PHE A 250 -1.30 -4.53 4.53
CA PHE A 250 -0.43 -4.82 3.41
C PHE A 250 0.90 -4.05 3.46
N ASN A 251 2.01 -4.76 3.19
CA ASN A 251 3.33 -4.14 3.05
C ASN A 251 3.46 -3.38 1.73
N LEU A 252 3.28 -2.07 1.74
CA LEU A 252 3.32 -1.23 0.53
C LEU A 252 4.65 -1.27 -0.24
N SER A 253 5.75 -1.74 0.37
CA SER A 253 7.02 -1.95 -0.34
C SER A 253 7.01 -3.12 -1.33
N LEU A 254 5.98 -3.98 -1.26
CA LEU A 254 5.72 -5.01 -2.27
C LEU A 254 5.24 -4.43 -3.61
N LEU A 255 4.74 -3.19 -3.62
CA LEU A 255 4.32 -2.56 -4.86
C LEU A 255 5.54 -2.29 -5.75
N PRO A 256 5.46 -2.56 -7.06
CA PRO A 256 6.57 -2.27 -7.94
C PRO A 256 6.82 -0.76 -8.05
N PRO A 257 8.03 -0.36 -8.46
CA PRO A 257 8.40 1.05 -8.60
C PRO A 257 7.72 1.76 -9.79
N TYR A 258 6.84 1.07 -10.51
CA TYR A 258 6.11 1.57 -11.66
C TYR A 258 4.60 1.44 -11.44
N ASN A 259 3.81 2.20 -12.21
CA ASN A 259 2.37 2.04 -12.28
C ASN A 259 1.93 1.89 -13.73
N VAL A 260 1.41 0.71 -14.08
CA VAL A 260 0.93 0.34 -15.42
C VAL A 260 -0.20 1.26 -15.89
N TYR A 261 -1.04 1.76 -14.96
CA TYR A 261 -2.18 2.61 -15.27
C TYR A 261 -1.81 3.83 -16.13
N PHE A 262 -0.65 4.44 -15.87
CA PHE A 262 -0.21 5.64 -16.57
C PHE A 262 0.22 5.38 -18.02
N TYR A 263 0.38 4.11 -18.39
CA TYR A 263 0.82 3.67 -19.71
C TYR A 263 -0.25 2.93 -20.51
N LYS A 264 -1.45 2.72 -19.96
CA LYS A 264 -2.52 1.94 -20.60
C LYS A 264 -2.89 2.42 -22.02
N ASN A 265 -2.76 3.72 -22.28
CA ASN A 265 -3.02 4.32 -23.60
C ASN A 265 -1.74 4.50 -24.45
N ASP A 266 -0.58 4.15 -23.89
CA ASP A 266 0.74 4.28 -24.52
C ASP A 266 1.31 2.92 -24.96
N MET A 267 0.68 1.81 -24.58
CA MET A 267 1.12 0.46 -24.95
C MET A 267 1.05 0.25 -26.46
N LYS A 268 2.19 -0.15 -27.07
CA LYS A 268 2.25 -0.49 -28.50
C LYS A 268 1.84 -1.95 -28.73
N ALA A 269 1.09 -2.16 -29.82
CA ALA A 269 0.72 -3.49 -30.32
C ALA A 269 1.47 -3.86 -31.60
N ASP A 270 1.82 -2.87 -32.43
CA ASP A 270 2.57 -3.07 -33.67
C ASP A 270 4.01 -2.56 -33.51
N PHE A 271 4.97 -3.44 -33.79
CA PHE A 271 6.40 -3.15 -33.75
C PHE A 271 7.06 -3.32 -35.13
N SER A 272 6.29 -3.35 -36.21
CA SER A 272 6.81 -3.52 -37.58
C SER A 272 7.85 -2.48 -37.96
N ASP A 273 7.74 -1.25 -37.45
CA ASP A 273 8.73 -0.18 -37.60
C ASP A 273 10.06 -0.53 -36.94
N VAL A 274 10.02 -0.94 -35.68
CA VAL A 274 11.19 -1.38 -34.91
C VAL A 274 11.86 -2.57 -35.59
N LEU A 275 11.09 -3.58 -35.97
CA LEU A 275 11.60 -4.81 -36.56
C LEU A 275 12.22 -4.59 -37.95
N LYS A 276 11.66 -3.68 -38.76
CA LYS A 276 12.27 -3.27 -40.04
C LYS A 276 13.62 -2.59 -39.82
N ASN A 277 13.73 -1.71 -38.82
CA ASN A 277 14.99 -1.06 -38.48
C ASN A 277 16.04 -2.08 -38.02
N MET A 278 15.67 -3.05 -37.18
CA MET A 278 16.60 -4.09 -36.75
C MET A 278 17.13 -4.94 -37.92
N VAL A 279 16.29 -5.26 -38.90
CA VAL A 279 16.73 -5.96 -40.12
C VAL A 279 17.63 -5.06 -40.97
N PHE A 280 17.23 -3.80 -41.18
CA PHE A 280 18.00 -2.85 -41.99
C PHE A 280 19.41 -2.60 -41.43
N TYR A 281 19.55 -2.54 -40.11
CA TYR A 281 20.84 -2.38 -39.43
C TYR A 281 21.54 -3.72 -39.11
N GLU A 282 21.09 -4.83 -39.71
CA GLU A 282 21.69 -6.16 -39.57
C GLU A 282 21.80 -6.64 -38.10
N MET A 283 20.93 -6.14 -37.21
CA MET A 283 20.83 -6.62 -35.83
C MET A 283 20.14 -7.97 -35.74
N ILE A 284 19.23 -8.25 -36.67
CA ILE A 284 18.59 -9.54 -36.91
C ILE A 284 18.52 -9.78 -38.42
N GLU A 285 18.45 -11.03 -38.85
CA GLU A 285 18.27 -11.41 -40.26
C GLU A 285 16.80 -11.35 -40.66
N GLN A 286 15.91 -11.77 -39.75
CA GLN A 286 14.47 -11.85 -40.01
C GLN A 286 13.65 -11.70 -38.73
N GLN A 287 12.42 -11.20 -38.88
CA GLN A 287 11.53 -10.90 -37.75
C GLN A 287 11.16 -12.14 -36.92
N SER A 288 11.17 -13.34 -37.52
CA SER A 288 10.87 -14.60 -36.83
C SER A 288 11.89 -14.99 -35.76
N GLN A 289 13.04 -14.31 -35.69
CA GLN A 289 14.01 -14.51 -34.60
C GLN A 289 13.54 -13.93 -33.26
N VAL A 290 12.51 -13.07 -33.26
CA VAL A 290 11.99 -12.43 -32.05
C VAL A 290 11.08 -13.39 -31.29
N ARG A 291 11.48 -13.69 -30.05
CA ARG A 291 10.71 -14.50 -29.08
C ARG A 291 9.75 -13.65 -28.26
N TYR A 292 10.13 -12.42 -27.97
CA TYR A 292 9.36 -11.49 -27.16
C TYR A 292 9.58 -10.06 -27.64
N ILE A 293 8.50 -9.29 -27.70
CA ILE A 293 8.55 -7.85 -27.86
C ILE A 293 7.38 -7.22 -27.11
N CYS A 294 7.70 -6.22 -26.28
CA CYS A 294 6.70 -5.38 -25.63
C CYS A 294 7.28 -3.98 -25.43
N GLY A 295 6.42 -2.98 -25.38
CA GLY A 295 6.85 -1.61 -25.35
C GLY A 295 5.69 -0.63 -25.29
N THR A 296 6.07 0.62 -25.12
CA THR A 296 5.20 1.78 -25.24
C THR A 296 5.62 2.62 -26.46
N THR A 297 5.05 3.80 -26.66
CA THR A 297 5.44 4.68 -27.78
C THR A 297 6.93 5.08 -27.75
N ASN A 298 7.55 5.10 -26.57
CA ASN A 298 8.91 5.63 -26.39
C ASN A 298 9.98 4.58 -26.03
N TYR A 299 9.57 3.39 -25.61
CA TYR A 299 10.48 2.32 -25.21
C TYR A 299 9.97 0.98 -25.72
N CYS A 300 10.87 0.09 -26.14
CA CYS A 300 10.54 -1.30 -26.38
C CYS A 300 11.66 -2.21 -25.89
N TYR A 301 11.29 -3.40 -25.43
CA TYR A 301 12.21 -4.44 -25.00
C TYR A 301 11.97 -5.68 -25.85
N ILE A 302 13.06 -6.27 -26.33
CA ILE A 302 13.03 -7.31 -27.35
C ILE A 302 13.96 -8.42 -26.90
N ILE A 303 13.49 -9.66 -27.03
CA ILE A 303 14.29 -10.85 -26.76
C ILE A 303 14.21 -11.79 -27.95
N LEU A 304 15.37 -12.25 -28.41
CA LEU A 304 15.46 -13.23 -29.49
C LEU A 304 15.39 -14.66 -28.95
N TYR A 305 15.10 -15.64 -29.81
CA TYR A 305 15.18 -17.06 -29.44
C TYR A 305 16.59 -17.51 -29.03
N GLY A 306 17.63 -16.77 -29.45
CA GLY A 306 19.01 -16.96 -29.00
C GLY A 306 19.35 -16.31 -27.65
N ASN A 307 18.35 -15.80 -26.91
CA ASN A 307 18.51 -15.05 -25.64
C ASN A 307 19.38 -13.79 -25.76
N GLU A 308 19.39 -13.16 -26.94
CA GLU A 308 19.93 -11.82 -27.11
C GLU A 308 18.84 -10.79 -26.79
N HIS A 309 19.21 -9.77 -26.03
CA HIS A 309 18.29 -8.75 -25.53
C HIS A 309 18.60 -7.40 -26.18
N TYR A 310 17.56 -6.68 -26.57
CA TYR A 310 17.67 -5.34 -27.12
C TYR A 310 16.71 -4.39 -26.40
N LEU A 311 17.17 -3.17 -26.21
CA LEU A 311 16.38 -2.06 -25.71
C LEU A 311 16.29 -1.01 -26.81
N GLY A 312 15.07 -0.73 -27.25
CA GLY A 312 14.76 0.38 -28.14
C GLY A 312 14.27 1.60 -27.35
N LYS A 313 14.74 2.78 -27.75
CA LYS A 313 14.27 4.08 -27.26
C LYS A 313 13.96 4.97 -28.46
N LYS A 314 12.82 5.66 -28.42
CA LYS A 314 12.46 6.61 -29.48
C LYS A 314 13.19 7.94 -29.29
N ILE A 315 13.85 8.43 -30.34
CA ILE A 315 14.58 9.71 -30.38
C ILE A 315 14.21 10.43 -31.68
N ASN A 316 13.57 11.61 -31.58
CA ASN A 316 13.21 12.45 -32.75
C ASN A 316 12.54 11.67 -33.89
N ASP A 317 11.58 10.81 -33.54
CA ASP A 317 10.83 9.89 -34.41
C ASP A 317 11.52 8.62 -34.91
N ASP A 318 12.83 8.47 -34.70
CA ASP A 318 13.56 7.24 -34.99
C ASP A 318 13.73 6.35 -33.76
N TRP A 319 13.92 5.05 -33.99
CA TRP A 319 14.23 4.08 -32.95
C TRP A 319 15.74 3.90 -32.82
N ASP A 320 16.29 4.31 -31.68
CA ASP A 320 17.64 3.96 -31.26
C ASP A 320 17.58 2.62 -30.53
N ILE A 321 18.12 1.57 -31.16
CA ILE A 321 18.07 0.19 -30.66
C ILE A 321 19.48 -0.24 -30.31
N LYS A 322 19.67 -0.66 -29.06
CA LYS A 322 20.95 -1.17 -28.57
C LYS A 322 20.80 -2.55 -27.96
N LYS A 323 21.85 -3.36 -28.11
CA LYS A 323 21.97 -4.62 -27.38
C LYS A 323 22.20 -4.33 -25.90
N VAL A 324 21.54 -5.08 -25.02
CA VAL A 324 21.70 -5.03 -23.56
C VAL A 324 22.09 -6.41 -23.05
N GLN A 325 22.83 -6.45 -21.94
CA GLN A 325 23.40 -7.71 -21.44
C GLN A 325 22.40 -8.55 -20.64
N SER A 326 21.40 -7.92 -20.03
CA SER A 326 20.38 -8.58 -19.19
C SER A 326 19.15 -7.70 -18.99
N ALA A 327 18.07 -8.28 -18.45
CA ALA A 327 16.93 -7.53 -17.92
C ALA A 327 17.35 -6.39 -16.96
N SER A 328 18.28 -6.65 -16.04
CA SER A 328 18.77 -5.62 -15.10
C SER A 328 19.48 -4.46 -15.82
N ASP A 329 20.31 -4.75 -16.82
CA ASP A 329 20.98 -3.71 -17.64
C ASP A 329 19.95 -2.87 -18.43
N ALA A 330 18.91 -3.52 -18.96
CA ALA A 330 17.79 -2.83 -19.61
C ALA A 330 17.09 -1.86 -18.64
N ILE A 331 16.70 -2.33 -17.45
CA ILE A 331 16.02 -1.53 -16.43
C ILE A 331 16.89 -0.33 -16.00
N GLN A 332 18.17 -0.56 -15.70
CA GLN A 332 19.10 0.50 -15.32
C GLN A 332 19.25 1.53 -16.44
N SER A 333 19.40 1.08 -17.68
CA SER A 333 19.45 1.96 -18.87
C SER A 333 18.18 2.81 -19.01
N MET A 334 17.00 2.23 -18.77
CA MET A 334 15.72 2.95 -18.81
C MET A 334 15.64 4.01 -17.70
N GLN A 335 15.99 3.64 -16.47
CA GLN A 335 15.89 4.50 -15.28
C GLN A 335 16.90 5.66 -15.28
N LEU A 336 18.09 5.46 -15.87
CA LEU A 336 19.07 6.53 -16.10
C LEU A 336 18.50 7.64 -17.00
N ASN A 337 17.67 7.26 -17.97
CA ASN A 337 17.06 8.20 -18.92
C ASN A 337 15.79 8.85 -18.37
N ASN A 338 14.95 8.08 -17.70
CA ASN A 338 13.67 8.54 -17.17
C ASN A 338 13.35 7.77 -15.88
N LYS A 339 13.26 8.48 -14.75
CA LYS A 339 12.90 7.88 -13.45
C LYS A 339 11.56 7.15 -13.46
N ASN A 340 10.65 7.55 -14.35
CA ASN A 340 9.33 6.94 -14.50
C ASN A 340 9.26 5.95 -15.65
N ALA A 341 10.38 5.54 -16.26
CA ALA A 341 10.38 4.68 -17.45
C ALA A 341 9.51 3.42 -17.25
N PRO A 342 8.89 2.90 -18.32
CA PRO A 342 7.96 1.77 -18.23
C PRO A 342 8.71 0.44 -18.06
N THR A 343 9.41 0.24 -16.95
CA THR A 343 10.27 -0.92 -16.72
C THR A 343 9.50 -2.25 -16.67
N PHE A 344 8.18 -2.21 -16.50
CA PHE A 344 7.28 -3.36 -16.64
C PHE A 344 7.24 -3.96 -18.06
N ILE A 345 7.89 -3.38 -19.06
CA ILE A 345 8.04 -4.01 -20.39
C ILE A 345 9.15 -5.07 -20.40
N VAL A 346 10.00 -5.10 -19.38
CA VAL A 346 11.13 -6.02 -19.25
C VAL A 346 10.68 -7.28 -18.51
N LEU A 347 11.03 -8.46 -19.03
CA LEU A 347 10.71 -9.73 -18.37
C LEU A 347 11.54 -9.92 -17.11
N ASP A 348 11.04 -10.72 -16.18
CA ASP A 348 11.88 -11.32 -15.16
C ASP A 348 12.70 -12.46 -15.80
N GLU A 349 14.00 -12.44 -15.54
CA GLU A 349 15.00 -13.36 -16.10
C GLU A 349 15.89 -13.89 -15.00
#